data_AF-A0A2E6DG44-F1
#
_entry.id   AF-A0A2E6DG44-F1
#
_cell.length_a   1.000
_cell.length_b   1.000
_cell.length_c   1.000
_cell.angle_alpha   90.00
_cell.angle_beta   90.00
_cell.angle_gamma   90.00
#
_symmetry.space_group_name_H-M   'P 1'
#
loop_
_entity.id
_entity.type
_entity.pdbx_description
1 polymer ?
#
loop_
_entity_poly.entity_id
_entity_poly.type
_entity_poly.pdbx_seq_one_letter_code
_entity_poly.pdbx_strand_id
1 'polypeptide(L)'
;MKTFNLYQQVILLAVSFFLLMMIVAVFHEDGILTIREFENELVQFKAGNETLKNENQKLRNEIDSLKSDPFAVEILAREKLNLVRPGETVYQLVPHEEKLSPAN
;
A
#
# COMPACT_ATOMS: atom_id res chain seq x y z
N MET A 1 -5.87 2.30 70.99
CA MET A 1 -6.54 1.48 69.96
C MET A 1 -7.87 2.14 69.65
N LYS A 2 -7.97 2.89 68.55
CA LYS A 2 -9.17 3.67 68.20
C LYS A 2 -10.14 2.72 67.50
N THR A 3 -11.19 2.29 68.19
CA THR A 3 -12.24 1.43 67.61
C THR A 3 -13.17 2.32 66.79
N PHE A 4 -12.89 2.40 65.49
CA PHE A 4 -13.69 3.17 64.55
C PHE A 4 -15.11 2.59 64.45
N ASN A 5 -16.11 3.47 64.43
CA ASN A 5 -17.50 3.07 64.23
C ASN A 5 -17.67 2.42 62.85
N LEU A 6 -18.50 1.37 62.75
CA LEU A 6 -18.77 0.61 61.52
C LEU A 6 -19.08 1.52 60.33
N TYR A 7 -19.84 2.60 60.56
CA TYR A 7 -20.16 3.61 59.55
C TYR A 7 -18.92 4.31 58.97
N GLN A 8 -17.94 4.66 59.80
CA GLN A 8 -16.71 5.31 59.34
C GLN A 8 -15.87 4.37 58.48
N GLN A 9 -15.84 3.07 58.82
CA GLN A 9 -15.13 2.06 58.03
C GLN A 9 -15.81 1.85 56.67
N VAL A 10 -17.15 1.76 56.64
CA VAL A 10 -17.92 1.61 55.39
C VAL A 10 -17.75 2.83 54.48
N ILE A 11 -17.78 4.05 55.04
CA ILE A 11 -17.55 5.28 54.27
C ILE A 11 -16.14 5.31 53.67
N LEU A 12 -15.11 4.96 54.47
CA LEU A 12 -13.73 4.92 53.96
C LEU A 12 -13.56 3.88 52.85
N LEU A 13 -14.20 2.72 52.98
CA LEU A 13 -14.15 1.66 51.99
C LEU A 13 -14.86 2.08 50.69
N ALA A 14 -16.01 2.74 50.79
CA ALA A 14 -16.73 3.28 49.64
C ALA A 14 -15.94 4.38 48.92
N VAL A 15 -15.32 5.31 49.66
CA VAL A 15 -14.46 6.36 49.09
C VAL A 15 -13.22 5.75 48.43
N SER A 16 -12.59 4.77 49.06
CA SER A 16 -11.44 4.06 48.49
C SER A 16 -11.82 3.31 47.21
N PHE A 17 -12.99 2.67 47.19
CA PHE A 17 -13.49 1.98 46.00
C PHE A 17 -13.81 2.96 44.86
N PHE A 18 -14.41 4.11 45.19
CA PHE A 18 -14.71 5.15 44.21
C PHE A 18 -13.44 5.76 43.61
N LEU A 19 -12.41 6.01 44.44
CA LEU A 19 -11.10 6.46 43.98
C LEU A 19 -10.43 5.41 43.08
N LEU A 20 -10.51 4.12 43.44
CA LEU A 20 -9.99 3.04 42.62
C LEU A 20 -10.70 2.98 41.26
N MET A 21 -12.03 3.09 41.24
CA MET A 21 -12.82 3.18 39.99
C MET A 21 -12.41 4.37 39.13
N MET A 22 -12.17 5.54 39.72
CA MET A 22 -11.70 6.73 39.00
C MET A 22 -10.30 6.54 38.41
N ILE A 23 -9.37 5.93 39.18
CA ILE A 23 -8.03 5.61 38.68
C ILE A 23 -8.13 4.62 37.53
N VAL A 24 -8.89 3.53 37.69
CA VAL A 24 -9.09 2.55 36.61
C VAL A 24 -9.73 3.21 35.39
N ALA A 25 -10.72 4.09 35.54
CA ALA A 25 -11.35 4.79 34.42
C ALA A 25 -10.39 5.74 33.67
N VAL A 26 -9.44 6.37 34.38
CA VAL A 26 -8.43 7.25 33.78
C VAL A 26 -7.29 6.47 33.12
N PHE A 27 -6.92 5.32 33.70
CA PHE A 27 -5.80 4.48 33.25
C PHE A 27 -6.21 3.23 32.45
N HIS A 28 -7.50 3.02 32.17
CA HIS A 28 -7.94 1.94 31.30
C HIS A 28 -7.42 2.17 29.88
N GLU A 29 -7.12 1.10 29.16
CA GLU A 29 -6.37 1.06 27.89
C GLU A 29 -6.98 1.94 26.77
N ASP A 30 -8.26 2.35 26.92
CA ASP A 30 -9.01 3.25 26.01
C ASP A 30 -9.28 4.66 26.60
N GLY A 31 -8.52 5.10 27.60
CA GLY A 31 -8.68 6.42 28.23
C GLY A 31 -8.38 7.59 27.28
N ILE A 32 -8.94 8.79 27.58
CA ILE A 32 -8.95 10.03 26.76
C ILE A 32 -7.57 10.47 26.22
N LEU A 33 -6.47 9.94 26.76
CA LEU A 33 -5.12 10.21 26.25
C LEU A 33 -4.84 9.59 24.87
N THR A 34 -5.48 8.48 24.51
CA THR A 34 -5.13 7.73 23.28
C THR A 34 -5.80 8.29 22.02
N ILE A 35 -6.86 9.10 22.15
CA ILE A 35 -7.55 9.73 21.00
C ILE A 35 -6.59 10.55 20.13
N ARG A 36 -5.60 11.21 20.73
CA ARG A 36 -4.69 12.10 20.00
C ARG A 36 -3.67 11.36 19.16
N GLU A 37 -3.23 10.19 19.61
CA GLU A 37 -2.28 9.37 18.86
C GLU A 37 -2.99 8.72 17.67
N PHE A 38 -4.20 8.21 17.87
CA PHE A 38 -5.03 7.67 16.77
C PHE A 38 -5.42 8.72 15.73
N GLU A 39 -5.74 9.96 16.13
CA GLU A 39 -6.01 11.04 15.18
C GLU A 39 -4.78 11.37 14.32
N ASN A 40 -3.59 11.45 14.94
CA ASN A 40 -2.35 11.72 14.23
C ASN A 40 -1.99 10.57 13.27
N GLU A 41 -2.18 9.32 13.69
CA GLU A 41 -1.94 8.15 12.84
C GLU A 41 -2.90 8.14 11.64
N LEU A 42 -4.19 8.43 11.86
CA LEU A 42 -5.17 8.55 10.78
C LEU A 42 -4.84 9.68 9.79
N VAL A 43 -4.33 10.81 10.28
CA VAL A 43 -3.88 11.91 9.42
C VAL A 43 -2.67 11.49 8.58
N GLN A 44 -1.69 10.81 9.18
CA GLN A 44 -0.52 10.31 8.46
C GLN A 44 -0.89 9.27 7.41
N PHE A 45 -1.75 8.30 7.74
CA PHE A 45 -2.23 7.31 6.79
C PHE A 45 -3.02 7.92 5.64
N LYS A 46 -3.89 8.90 5.92
CA LYS A 46 -4.62 9.62 4.86
C LYS A 46 -3.68 10.41 3.95
N ALA A 47 -2.69 11.10 4.51
CA ALA A 47 -1.70 11.82 3.73
C ALA A 47 -0.90 10.87 2.82
N GLY A 48 -0.43 9.74 3.36
CA GLY A 48 0.29 8.73 2.57
C GLY A 48 -0.57 8.08 1.48
N ASN A 49 -1.86 7.90 1.73
CA ASN A 49 -2.76 7.33 0.72
C ASN A 49 -3.00 8.31 -0.44
N GLU A 50 -3.17 9.60 -0.14
CA GLU A 50 -3.29 10.64 -1.18
C GLU A 50 -2.00 10.81 -2.00
N THR A 51 -0.82 10.70 -1.39
CA THR A 51 0.44 10.71 -2.16
C THR A 51 0.53 9.51 -3.09
N LEU A 52 0.23 8.30 -2.59
CA LEU A 52 0.25 7.07 -3.40
C LEU A 52 -0.76 7.10 -4.53
N LYS A 53 -1.94 7.67 -4.29
CA LYS A 53 -3.00 7.83 -5.29
C LYS A 53 -2.55 8.78 -6.41
N ASN A 54 -1.91 9.89 -6.06
CA ASN A 54 -1.37 10.84 -7.03
C ASN A 54 -0.23 10.22 -7.85
N GLU A 55 0.66 9.44 -7.23
CA GLU A 55 1.71 8.71 -7.94
C GLU A 55 1.13 7.66 -8.89
N ASN A 56 0.15 6.88 -8.43
CA ASN A 56 -0.57 5.94 -9.28
C ASN A 56 -1.20 6.62 -10.49
N GLN A 57 -1.85 7.78 -10.28
CA GLN A 57 -2.47 8.51 -11.39
C GLN A 57 -1.43 9.00 -12.39
N LYS A 58 -0.28 9.50 -11.92
CA LYS A 58 0.84 9.91 -12.79
C LYS A 58 1.37 8.74 -13.61
N LEU A 59 1.66 7.61 -12.97
CA LEU A 59 2.16 6.41 -13.64
C LEU A 59 1.15 5.87 -14.65
N ARG A 60 -0.15 5.91 -14.34
CA ARG A 60 -1.21 5.54 -15.28
C ARG A 60 -1.25 6.46 -16.50
N ASN A 61 -1.19 7.77 -16.28
CA ASN A 61 -1.15 8.73 -17.38
C ASN A 61 0.13 8.56 -18.23
N GLU A 62 1.26 8.23 -17.61
CA GLU A 62 2.51 7.94 -18.32
C GLU A 62 2.38 6.66 -19.15
N ILE A 63 1.85 5.58 -18.58
CA ILE A 63 1.53 4.34 -19.30
C ILE A 63 0.58 4.61 -20.46
N ASP A 64 -0.47 5.40 -20.25
CA ASP A 64 -1.44 5.73 -21.29
C ASP A 64 -0.78 6.58 -22.37
N SER A 65 0.09 7.53 -22.03
CA SER A 65 0.87 8.29 -23.00
C SER A 65 1.82 7.39 -23.81
N LEU A 66 2.49 6.43 -23.17
CA LEU A 66 3.41 5.49 -23.80
C LEU A 66 2.68 4.43 -24.64
N LYS A 67 1.45 4.08 -24.28
CA LYS A 67 0.58 3.13 -25.01
C LYS A 67 -0.29 3.79 -26.07
N SER A 68 -0.44 5.12 -26.03
CA SER A 68 -1.34 5.86 -26.93
C SER A 68 -0.96 5.77 -28.40
N ASP A 69 0.22 5.25 -28.72
CA ASP A 69 0.57 4.80 -30.07
C ASP A 69 0.59 3.26 -30.16
N PRO A 70 -0.51 2.63 -30.62
CA PRO A 70 -0.57 1.20 -30.91
C PRO A 70 0.56 0.73 -31.83
N PHE A 71 1.09 1.62 -32.69
CA PHE A 71 2.19 1.32 -33.59
C PHE A 71 3.51 1.13 -32.82
N ALA A 72 3.78 1.93 -31.78
CA ALA A 72 4.96 1.76 -30.93
C ALA A 72 4.94 0.42 -30.18
N VAL A 73 3.75 -0.02 -29.74
CA VAL A 73 3.57 -1.34 -29.11
C VAL A 73 3.77 -2.47 -30.12
N GLU A 74 3.25 -2.32 -31.34
CA GLU A 74 3.43 -3.30 -32.42
C GLU A 74 4.90 -3.44 -32.84
N ILE A 75 5.65 -2.33 -32.93
CA ILE A 75 7.10 -2.35 -33.19
C ILE A 75 7.82 -3.11 -32.09
N LEU A 76 7.58 -2.80 -30.82
CA LEU A 76 8.23 -3.49 -29.70
C LEU A 76 7.93 -4.99 -29.68
N ALA A 77 6.66 -5.35 -29.93
CA ALA A 77 6.21 -6.74 -29.98
C ALA A 77 6.89 -7.51 -31.12
N ARG A 78 7.00 -6.92 -32.31
CA ARG A 78 7.60 -7.56 -33.48
C ARG A 78 9.13 -7.58 -33.46
N GLU A 79 9.77 -6.47 -33.12
CA GLU A 79 11.24 -6.34 -33.19
C GLU A 79 11.96 -6.95 -31.99
N LYS A 80 11.45 -6.74 -30.77
CA LYS A 80 12.16 -7.18 -29.56
C LYS A 80 11.66 -8.51 -29.02
N LEU A 81 10.36 -8.78 -29.16
CA LEU A 81 9.75 -9.98 -28.61
C LEU A 81 9.45 -11.04 -29.68
N ASN A 82 9.66 -10.74 -30.96
CA ASN A 82 9.35 -11.61 -32.11
C ASN A 82 7.92 -12.20 -32.04
N LEU A 83 6.98 -11.42 -31.50
CA LEU A 83 5.58 -11.83 -31.37
C LEU A 83 4.85 -11.60 -32.70
N VAL A 84 4.02 -12.56 -33.08
CA VAL A 84 3.23 -12.55 -34.31
C VAL A 84 1.77 -12.82 -34.00
N ARG A 85 0.84 -12.24 -34.76
CA ARG A 85 -0.58 -12.53 -34.60
C ARG A 85 -0.94 -13.87 -35.28
N PRO A 86 -1.96 -14.59 -34.78
CA PRO A 86 -2.47 -15.78 -35.45
C PRO A 86 -2.90 -15.46 -36.90
N GLY A 87 -2.28 -16.13 -37.88
CA GLY A 87 -2.53 -15.92 -39.31
C GLY A 87 -1.48 -15.08 -40.06
N GLU A 88 -0.47 -14.52 -39.39
CA GLU A 88 0.66 -13.84 -40.04
C GLU A 88 1.74 -14.87 -40.47
N THR A 89 2.43 -14.60 -41.59
CA THR A 89 3.54 -15.45 -42.10
C THR A 89 4.89 -14.76 -41.86
N VAL A 90 5.83 -15.46 -41.22
CA VAL A 90 7.16 -14.93 -40.90
C VAL A 90 8.11 -15.18 -42.08
N TYR A 91 8.75 -14.11 -42.57
CA TYR A 91 9.81 -14.19 -43.58
C TYR A 91 11.16 -14.00 -42.90
N GLN A 92 12.03 -14.99 -43.00
CA GLN A 92 13.42 -14.88 -42.56
C GLN A 92 14.31 -14.69 -43.80
N LEU A 93 14.98 -13.54 -43.86
CA LEU A 93 15.96 -13.27 -44.90
C LEU A 93 17.23 -14.07 -44.57
N VAL A 94 17.46 -15.15 -45.30
CA VAL A 94 18.73 -15.88 -45.25
C VAL A 94 19.70 -15.28 -46.27
N PRO A 95 20.96 -14.97 -45.89
CA PRO A 95 21.97 -14.58 -46.86
C PRO A 95 22.10 -15.65 -47.93
N HIS A 96 22.13 -15.24 -49.20
CA HIS A 96 22.43 -16.16 -50.28
C HIS A 96 23.91 -16.51 -50.19
N GLU A 97 24.23 -17.70 -49.66
CA GLU A 97 25.57 -18.25 -49.84
C GLU A 97 25.70 -18.60 -51.32
N GLU A 98 26.29 -17.66 -52.06
CA GLU A 98 26.80 -17.88 -53.39
C GLU A 98 27.85 -18.99 -53.27
N LYS A 99 27.41 -20.23 -53.49
CA LYS A 99 28.30 -21.38 -53.57
C LYS A 99 29.25 -21.11 -54.74
N LEU A 100 30.43 -20.56 -54.41
CA LEU A 100 31.59 -20.53 -55.27
C LEU A 100 31.90 -21.98 -55.66
N SER A 101 31.32 -22.40 -56.79
CA SER A 101 31.66 -23.63 -57.46
C SER A 101 33.15 -23.56 -57.80
N PRO A 102 34.00 -24.46 -57.27
CA PRO A 102 35.39 -24.48 -57.70
C PRO A 102 35.38 -24.85 -59.19
N ALA A 103 35.92 -23.95 -60.01
CA ALA A 103 36.15 -24.20 -61.41
C ALA A 103 37.08 -25.41 -61.56
N ASN A 104 36.62 -26.44 -62.29
CA ASN A 104 37.45 -27.49 -62.89
C ASN A 104 36.91 -27.76 -64.29
#